data_AF-E9V225-F1
#
_entry.id   AF-E9V225-F1
#
_cell.length_a   1.000
_cell.length_b   1.000
_cell.length_c   1.000
_cell.angle_alpha   90.00
_cell.angle_beta   90.00
_cell.angle_gamma   90.00
#
_symmetry.space_group_name_H-M   'P 1'
#
loop_
_entity.id
_entity.type
_entity.pdbx_description
1 polymer ?
#
loop_
_entity_poly.entity_id
_entity_poly.type
_entity_poly.pdbx_seq_one_letter_code
_entity_poly.pdbx_strand_id
1 'polypeptide(L)'
;MSRLAVLATYDSEGRLWPHVRRQIEAYAAAAEVVVVSAGGLREEDRAWARARAQVIERDNVGYDFASYQAGLDAAGDLTRFDLVVLANDSFIGPVVPLERIFEEMAARGVDFWGLTRNEEMGDHVQSYFVGFAPTTIASAAFAEFWRDFEPLDDRAEVITRYEVGLTRRLAEAGLTYDAYFVPRAHEHRRARARRSWMGVNITFDPDTDPHLLPDKTAEWNLVRNIGDQPPNPCNTMADSVLDDGRLPIVKIETLRDDPYALDAEALLRHCERAYPSVFEGVRDYLDHTREARGRRLTKVTPLSPERRLDGRALAYCAPAAGPDEGLRPSSRFPPGSLAGENTPPAQIAALVGSAPNVLEVGCWTGELGRRLGAQGCRVAGVEADPEAAAYAGEALAEVVVADPAATALSDLFDPGSFDVVVLADQVEYAPDPAAVLEDAHALLAPGGRIVVSARNASHGSRRLAALQGHWSMTALPVDRTPRRSYDRAGLLRLLADANLVATDLRGTVADPLVSDYGVPQKTLPYGIAEWVRDQPDAMVETFQVAARPAVPGERVEAPELVLAVAPETVRLTDAHTERAERVRGQRGARRRVPRERCGARRAPSSSSGAPRPATRCDGWRASSSGACSELGQ
;
A
#
# COMPACT_ATOMS: atom_id res chain seq x y z
N MET A 1 42.46 -7.29 -10.69
CA MET A 1 41.07 -7.26 -11.15
C MET A 1 40.78 -5.84 -11.59
N SER A 2 40.50 -5.62 -12.87
CA SER A 2 40.20 -4.27 -13.41
C SER A 2 38.72 -4.20 -13.73
N ARG A 3 38.04 -3.20 -13.18
CA ARG A 3 36.60 -2.96 -13.33
C ARG A 3 36.39 -1.66 -14.09
N LEU A 4 35.31 -1.58 -14.86
CA LEU A 4 34.87 -0.36 -15.54
C LEU A 4 33.52 0.10 -14.99
N ALA A 5 33.36 1.40 -14.75
CA ALA A 5 32.07 2.04 -14.49
C ALA A 5 31.82 3.18 -15.48
N VAL A 6 30.74 3.07 -16.24
CA VAL A 6 30.23 4.13 -17.12
C VAL A 6 29.07 4.82 -16.41
N LEU A 7 29.25 6.10 -16.06
CA LEU A 7 28.24 6.90 -15.37
C LEU A 7 27.63 7.94 -16.32
N ALA A 8 26.34 7.79 -16.62
CA ALA A 8 25.56 8.80 -17.33
C ALA A 8 25.06 9.88 -16.36
N THR A 9 25.23 11.16 -16.71
CA THR A 9 24.74 12.29 -15.92
C THR A 9 24.13 13.38 -16.77
N TYR A 10 23.12 14.07 -16.24
CA TYR A 10 22.45 15.19 -16.92
C TYR A 10 21.97 16.26 -15.91
N ASP A 11 22.42 17.49 -16.12
CA ASP A 11 21.89 18.69 -15.47
C ASP A 11 21.71 19.80 -16.52
N SER A 12 20.56 20.48 -16.52
CA SER A 12 20.26 21.50 -17.52
C SER A 12 21.17 22.73 -17.46
N GLU A 13 21.88 22.93 -16.35
CA GLU A 13 22.85 24.00 -16.17
C GLU A 13 24.29 23.46 -16.10
N GLY A 14 24.50 22.18 -16.42
CA GLY A 14 25.79 21.51 -16.43
C GLY A 14 26.46 21.35 -15.06
N ARG A 15 25.69 21.35 -13.96
CA ARG A 15 26.21 21.19 -12.59
C ARG A 15 26.40 19.73 -12.20
N LEU A 16 27.47 19.44 -11.45
CA LEU A 16 27.60 18.19 -10.69
C LEU A 16 27.22 18.42 -9.23
N TRP A 17 25.99 18.06 -8.88
CA TRP A 17 25.49 18.16 -7.52
C TRP A 17 26.28 17.28 -6.53
N PRO A 18 26.30 17.62 -5.23
CA PRO A 18 27.11 16.88 -4.24
C PRO A 18 26.90 15.37 -4.23
N HIS A 19 25.65 14.90 -4.36
CA HIS A 19 25.35 13.47 -4.43
C HIS A 19 25.91 12.78 -5.68
N VAL A 20 25.98 13.48 -6.84
CA VAL A 20 26.59 12.96 -8.07
C VAL A 20 28.10 12.92 -7.95
N ARG A 21 28.71 13.95 -7.34
CA ARG A 21 30.15 13.96 -7.04
C ARG A 21 30.54 12.78 -6.15
N ARG A 22 29.73 12.49 -5.12
CA ARG A 22 29.93 11.33 -4.23
C ARG A 22 29.79 10.00 -4.96
N GLN A 23 28.86 9.88 -5.91
CA GLN A 23 28.78 8.71 -6.79
C GLN A 23 30.07 8.54 -7.59
N ILE A 24 30.56 9.59 -8.25
CA ILE A 24 31.81 9.54 -9.02
C ILE A 24 32.98 9.11 -8.14
N GLU A 25 33.09 9.64 -6.93
CA GLU A 25 34.14 9.26 -5.98
C GLU A 25 34.01 7.80 -5.53
N ALA A 26 32.80 7.32 -5.27
CA ALA A 26 32.56 5.92 -4.92
C ALA A 26 32.97 4.98 -6.07
N TYR A 27 32.58 5.29 -7.31
CA TYR A 27 32.98 4.49 -8.47
C TYR A 27 34.49 4.54 -8.71
N ALA A 28 35.13 5.71 -8.57
CA ALA A 28 36.57 5.87 -8.78
C ALA A 28 37.41 5.16 -7.72
N ALA A 29 36.86 4.92 -6.52
CA ALA A 29 37.49 4.08 -5.51
C ALA A 29 37.49 2.58 -5.89
N ALA A 30 36.52 2.15 -6.70
CA ALA A 30 36.25 0.74 -6.97
C ALA A 30 36.56 0.29 -8.43
N ALA A 31 36.67 1.22 -9.38
CA ALA A 31 36.75 0.95 -10.83
C ALA A 31 37.44 2.09 -11.62
N GLU A 32 37.87 1.79 -12.85
CA GLU A 32 38.12 2.80 -13.88
C GLU A 32 36.78 3.46 -14.25
N VAL A 33 36.71 4.80 -14.29
CA VAL A 33 35.44 5.53 -14.47
C VAL A 33 35.43 6.35 -15.75
N VAL A 34 34.34 6.22 -16.51
CA VAL A 34 33.98 7.09 -17.62
C VAL A 34 32.68 7.82 -17.28
N VAL A 35 32.75 9.13 -17.06
CA VAL A 35 31.59 10.00 -16.84
C VAL A 35 31.15 10.56 -18.18
N VAL A 36 29.89 10.32 -18.55
CA VAL A 36 29.28 10.81 -19.78
C VAL A 36 28.20 11.83 -19.42
N SER A 37 28.49 13.11 -19.67
CA SER A 37 27.57 14.22 -19.43
C SER A 37 26.78 14.56 -20.70
N ALA A 38 25.46 14.38 -20.62
CA ALA A 38 24.54 14.87 -21.65
C ALA A 38 24.27 16.37 -21.41
N GLY A 39 24.45 17.21 -22.42
CA GLY A 39 24.26 18.66 -22.33
C GLY A 39 25.47 19.47 -21.83
N GLY A 40 26.60 18.80 -21.54
CA GLY A 40 27.87 19.42 -21.16
C GLY A 40 27.98 19.77 -19.66
N LEU A 41 29.18 20.20 -19.24
CA LEU A 41 29.48 20.57 -17.86
C LEU A 41 29.98 22.02 -17.75
N ARG A 42 29.72 22.63 -16.58
CA ARG A 42 30.40 23.87 -16.18
C ARG A 42 31.91 23.63 -16.09
N GLU A 43 32.69 24.68 -16.28
CA GLU A 43 34.15 24.56 -16.29
C GLU A 43 34.70 24.00 -14.97
N GLU A 44 34.16 24.46 -13.83
CA GLU A 44 34.54 23.97 -12.49
C GLU A 44 34.22 22.48 -12.29
N ASP A 45 33.02 22.06 -12.71
CA ASP A 45 32.54 20.68 -12.60
C ASP A 45 33.30 19.75 -13.54
N ARG A 46 33.58 20.21 -14.76
CA ARG A 46 34.42 19.51 -15.74
C ARG A 46 35.82 19.29 -15.21
N ALA A 47 36.44 20.34 -14.65
CA ALA A 47 37.78 20.25 -14.08
C ALA A 47 37.81 19.27 -12.89
N TRP A 48 36.80 19.34 -12.02
CA TRP A 48 36.66 18.45 -10.87
C TRP A 48 36.50 16.98 -11.29
N ALA A 49 35.66 16.71 -12.30
CA ALA A 49 35.40 15.35 -12.79
C ALA A 49 36.62 14.76 -13.53
N ARG A 50 37.30 15.55 -14.37
CA ARG A 50 38.52 15.11 -15.09
C ARG A 50 39.68 14.73 -14.18
N ALA A 51 39.69 15.24 -12.95
CA ALA A 51 40.68 14.84 -11.95
C ALA A 51 40.44 13.43 -11.38
N ARG A 52 39.26 12.84 -11.61
CA ARG A 52 38.82 11.56 -11.02
C ARG A 52 38.42 10.50 -12.04
N ALA A 53 38.00 10.92 -13.24
CA ALA A 53 37.44 10.05 -14.26
C ALA A 53 37.75 10.58 -15.66
N GLN A 54 37.64 9.71 -16.67
CA GLN A 54 37.53 10.15 -18.05
C GLN A 54 36.17 10.84 -18.24
N VAL A 55 36.15 12.00 -18.89
CA VAL A 55 34.91 12.78 -19.08
C VAL A 55 34.60 12.91 -20.56
N ILE A 56 33.37 12.56 -20.92
CA ILE A 56 32.81 12.69 -22.27
C ILE A 56 31.61 13.63 -22.17
N GLU A 57 31.56 14.66 -23.02
CA GLU A 57 30.42 15.57 -23.13
C GLU A 57 29.75 15.34 -24.48
N ARG A 58 28.42 15.21 -24.48
CA ARG A 58 27.64 14.92 -25.68
C ARG A 58 26.33 15.70 -25.70
N ASP A 59 25.71 15.78 -26.87
CA ASP A 59 24.36 16.29 -27.02
C ASP A 59 23.35 15.41 -26.27
N ASN A 60 22.31 16.04 -25.71
CA ASN A 60 21.27 15.37 -24.94
C ASN A 60 20.23 14.69 -25.86
N VAL A 61 20.67 13.64 -26.57
CA VAL A 61 19.86 12.84 -27.50
C VAL A 61 20.03 11.35 -27.16
N GLY A 62 18.92 10.60 -27.15
CA GLY A 62 18.92 9.15 -26.92
C GLY A 62 19.03 8.69 -25.46
N TYR A 63 18.75 9.59 -24.51
CA TYR A 63 18.71 9.31 -23.06
C TYR A 63 19.98 8.58 -22.54
N ASP A 64 19.87 7.90 -21.39
CA ASP A 64 20.99 7.27 -20.71
C ASP A 64 21.68 6.20 -21.56
N PHE A 65 20.94 5.47 -22.41
CA PHE A 65 21.53 4.42 -23.25
C PHE A 65 22.51 4.96 -24.30
N ALA A 66 22.26 6.15 -24.86
CA ALA A 66 23.24 6.80 -25.73
C ALA A 66 24.51 7.20 -24.95
N SER A 67 24.35 7.63 -23.70
CA SER A 67 25.49 7.89 -22.80
C SER A 67 26.26 6.62 -22.46
N TYR A 68 25.57 5.50 -22.20
CA TYR A 68 26.20 4.20 -21.99
C TYR A 68 27.02 3.76 -23.19
N GLN A 69 26.45 3.81 -24.40
CA GLN A 69 27.16 3.45 -25.63
C GLN A 69 28.44 4.27 -25.80
N ALA A 70 28.38 5.60 -25.66
CA ALA A 70 29.56 6.45 -25.79
C ALA A 70 30.65 6.15 -24.73
N GLY A 71 30.25 5.81 -23.51
CA GLY A 71 31.20 5.42 -22.48
C GLY A 71 31.86 4.07 -22.76
N LEU A 72 31.10 3.09 -23.25
CA LEU A 72 31.61 1.79 -23.67
C LEU A 72 32.57 1.93 -24.86
N ASP A 73 32.20 2.71 -25.88
CA ASP A 73 33.04 2.96 -27.05
C ASP A 73 34.37 3.62 -26.67
N ALA A 74 34.35 4.55 -25.71
CA ALA A 74 35.55 5.23 -25.24
C ALA A 74 36.46 4.34 -24.38
N ALA A 75 35.89 3.35 -23.68
CA ALA A 75 36.66 2.38 -22.90
C ALA A 75 37.38 1.35 -23.79
N GLY A 76 36.94 1.20 -25.05
CA GLY A 76 37.58 0.35 -26.06
C GLY A 76 37.31 -1.13 -25.82
N ASP A 77 38.37 -1.94 -25.75
CA ASP A 77 38.23 -3.38 -25.54
C ASP A 77 37.70 -3.69 -24.13
N LEU A 78 36.42 -4.04 -24.05
CA LEU A 78 35.73 -4.34 -22.80
C LEU A 78 36.17 -5.68 -22.18
N THR A 79 36.76 -6.59 -22.96
CA THR A 79 37.13 -7.93 -22.48
C THR A 79 38.30 -7.92 -21.48
N ARG A 80 38.99 -6.78 -21.35
CA ARG A 80 40.03 -6.56 -20.34
C ARG A 80 39.49 -6.38 -18.93
N PHE A 81 38.19 -6.13 -18.77
CA PHE A 81 37.55 -5.89 -17.49
C PHE A 81 36.89 -7.16 -16.95
N ASP A 82 37.00 -7.38 -15.64
CA ASP A 82 36.30 -8.46 -14.95
C ASP A 82 34.88 -8.10 -14.51
N LEU A 83 34.50 -6.81 -14.64
CA LEU A 83 33.15 -6.30 -14.44
C LEU A 83 33.02 -4.98 -15.21
N VAL A 84 31.94 -4.84 -15.97
CA VAL A 84 31.53 -3.56 -16.57
C VAL A 84 30.22 -3.13 -15.93
N VAL A 85 30.16 -1.92 -15.37
CA VAL A 85 28.97 -1.34 -14.74
C VAL A 85 28.48 -0.17 -15.58
N LEU A 86 27.18 -0.15 -15.86
CA LEU A 86 26.46 1.00 -16.40
C LEU A 86 25.59 1.57 -15.28
N ALA A 87 25.69 2.88 -15.02
CA ALA A 87 24.86 3.54 -14.02
C ALA A 87 24.49 4.96 -14.46
N ASN A 88 23.36 5.48 -13.97
CA ASN A 88 23.01 6.90 -14.12
C ASN A 88 22.89 7.60 -12.75
N ASP A 89 22.67 8.92 -12.79
CA ASP A 89 22.57 9.78 -11.60
C ASP A 89 21.13 9.94 -11.05
N SER A 90 20.19 9.07 -11.43
CA SER A 90 18.77 9.18 -11.07
C SER A 90 18.42 8.75 -9.63
N PHE A 91 19.43 8.55 -8.78
CA PHE A 91 19.30 8.09 -7.39
C PHE A 91 20.35 8.73 -6.47
N ILE A 92 20.11 8.67 -5.17
CA ILE A 92 21.06 9.00 -4.10
C ILE A 92 21.66 7.69 -3.58
N GLY A 93 22.98 7.62 -3.43
CA GLY A 93 23.70 6.42 -3.01
C GLY A 93 25.03 6.28 -3.76
N PRO A 94 25.74 5.14 -3.63
CA PRO A 94 25.39 4.02 -2.75
C PRO A 94 25.63 4.33 -1.26
N VAL A 95 24.80 3.79 -0.36
CA VAL A 95 24.96 3.95 1.11
C VAL A 95 25.85 2.87 1.74
N VAL A 96 26.23 1.86 0.96
CA VAL A 96 27.21 0.83 1.33
C VAL A 96 28.37 0.86 0.32
N PRO A 97 29.57 0.38 0.68
CA PRO A 97 30.70 0.31 -0.26
C PRO A 97 30.36 -0.51 -1.51
N LEU A 98 30.80 -0.05 -2.68
CA LEU A 98 30.56 -0.75 -3.95
C LEU A 98 31.25 -2.11 -4.00
N GLU A 99 32.40 -2.24 -3.35
CA GLU A 99 33.14 -3.51 -3.24
C GLU A 99 32.28 -4.61 -2.63
N ARG A 100 31.51 -4.28 -1.57
CA ARG A 100 30.57 -5.21 -0.95
C ARG A 100 29.52 -5.70 -1.95
N ILE A 101 28.95 -4.78 -2.73
CA ILE A 101 27.94 -5.11 -3.75
C ILE A 101 28.56 -6.01 -4.83
N PHE A 102 29.75 -5.65 -5.32
CA PHE A 102 30.45 -6.40 -6.35
C PHE A 102 30.86 -7.80 -5.90
N GLU A 103 31.37 -7.95 -4.68
CA GLU A 103 31.76 -9.23 -4.10
C GLU A 103 30.55 -10.15 -3.89
N GLU A 104 29.44 -9.62 -3.39
CA GLU A 104 28.22 -10.38 -3.19
C GLU A 104 27.67 -10.91 -4.52
N MET A 105 27.59 -10.05 -5.54
CA MET A 105 27.07 -10.45 -6.85
C MET A 105 28.03 -11.38 -7.59
N ALA A 106 29.35 -11.21 -7.44
CA ALA A 106 30.34 -12.15 -7.97
C ALA A 106 30.19 -13.54 -7.32
N ALA A 107 29.91 -13.60 -6.00
CA ALA A 107 29.70 -14.86 -5.29
C ALA A 107 28.42 -15.60 -5.73
N ARG A 108 27.38 -14.89 -6.18
CA ARG A 108 26.18 -15.50 -6.76
C ARG A 108 26.43 -16.14 -8.14
N GLY A 109 27.49 -15.73 -8.84
CA GLY A 109 27.91 -16.36 -10.10
C GLY A 109 26.94 -16.14 -11.27
N VAL A 110 26.23 -15.01 -11.28
CA VAL A 110 25.33 -14.61 -12.38
C VAL A 110 26.07 -13.86 -13.48
N ASP A 111 25.59 -13.97 -14.73
CA ASP A 111 26.26 -13.38 -15.89
C ASP A 111 26.06 -11.85 -15.99
N PHE A 112 24.91 -11.34 -15.54
CA PHE A 112 24.64 -9.91 -15.40
C PHE A 112 23.64 -9.65 -14.27
N TRP A 113 23.58 -8.42 -13.77
CA TRP A 113 22.73 -8.09 -12.63
C TRP A 113 22.42 -6.61 -12.50
N GLY A 114 21.34 -6.26 -11.80
CA GLY A 114 21.04 -4.87 -11.43
C GLY A 114 20.96 -4.67 -9.92
N LEU A 115 20.80 -3.43 -9.47
CA LEU A 115 20.52 -3.18 -8.05
C LEU A 115 19.12 -3.66 -7.65
N THR A 116 18.15 -3.58 -8.56
CA THR A 116 16.77 -4.03 -8.39
C THR A 116 16.26 -4.73 -9.64
N ARG A 117 15.27 -5.60 -9.45
CA ARG A 117 14.52 -6.31 -10.49
C ARG A 117 13.09 -5.76 -10.54
N ASN A 118 12.50 -5.69 -11.72
CA ASN A 118 11.15 -5.20 -11.93
C ASN A 118 10.38 -6.13 -12.88
N GLU A 119 9.09 -6.30 -12.63
CA GLU A 119 8.20 -7.19 -13.37
C GLU A 119 7.02 -6.43 -14.04
N GLU A 120 6.92 -5.11 -13.87
CA GLU A 120 5.78 -4.31 -14.37
C GLU A 120 5.55 -4.37 -15.88
N MET A 121 6.63 -4.45 -16.67
CA MET A 121 6.60 -4.46 -18.14
C MET A 121 7.27 -5.72 -18.70
N GLY A 122 7.25 -6.79 -17.92
CA GLY A 122 8.08 -7.97 -18.14
C GLY A 122 9.23 -8.00 -17.13
N ASP A 123 9.76 -9.18 -16.92
CA ASP A 123 10.79 -9.43 -15.92
C ASP A 123 12.17 -8.94 -16.40
N HIS A 124 12.77 -8.00 -15.68
CA HIS A 124 14.04 -7.37 -16.06
C HIS A 124 14.81 -6.76 -14.88
N VAL A 125 16.11 -6.52 -15.05
CA VAL A 125 16.90 -5.66 -14.15
C VAL A 125 16.79 -4.20 -14.60
N GLN A 126 16.76 -3.26 -13.64
CA GLN A 126 16.51 -1.86 -13.96
C GLN A 126 17.77 -1.14 -14.46
N SER A 127 17.65 -0.35 -15.53
CA SER A 127 18.80 0.17 -16.27
C SER A 127 19.55 1.32 -15.59
N TYR A 128 19.04 1.84 -14.46
CA TYR A 128 19.74 2.89 -13.70
C TYR A 128 21.04 2.38 -13.07
N PHE A 129 21.19 1.07 -12.91
CA PHE A 129 22.41 0.40 -12.50
C PHE A 129 22.41 -1.06 -12.99
N VAL A 130 23.35 -1.44 -13.85
CA VAL A 130 23.53 -2.82 -14.34
C VAL A 130 25.01 -3.19 -14.39
N GLY A 131 25.38 -4.33 -13.82
CA GLY A 131 26.71 -4.93 -13.91
C GLY A 131 26.74 -6.13 -14.85
N PHE A 132 27.80 -6.25 -15.64
CA PHE A 132 28.03 -7.32 -16.62
C PHE A 132 29.32 -8.07 -16.31
N ALA A 133 29.23 -9.38 -16.10
CA ALA A 133 30.37 -10.25 -15.93
C ALA A 133 31.08 -10.52 -17.27
N PRO A 134 32.31 -11.08 -17.27
CA PRO A 134 33.08 -11.33 -18.48
C PRO A 134 32.36 -12.24 -19.48
N THR A 135 31.55 -13.18 -18.99
CA THR A 135 30.70 -14.06 -19.80
C THR A 135 29.71 -13.27 -20.64
N THR A 136 29.04 -12.27 -20.05
CA THR A 136 28.13 -11.38 -20.78
C THR A 136 28.88 -10.47 -21.75
N ILE A 137 29.99 -9.87 -21.32
CA ILE A 137 30.79 -8.94 -22.15
C ILE A 137 31.29 -9.64 -23.43
N ALA A 138 31.70 -10.91 -23.32
CA ALA A 138 32.16 -11.71 -24.44
C ALA A 138 31.03 -12.30 -25.32
N SER A 139 29.77 -12.14 -24.92
CA SER A 139 28.63 -12.73 -25.63
C SER A 139 28.28 -11.97 -26.91
N ALA A 140 27.85 -12.70 -27.94
CA ALA A 140 27.32 -12.09 -29.15
C ALA A 140 26.09 -11.22 -28.85
N ALA A 141 25.19 -11.68 -27.97
CA ALA A 141 23.96 -10.96 -27.61
C ALA A 141 24.24 -9.55 -27.07
N PHE A 142 25.26 -9.39 -26.22
CA PHE A 142 25.69 -8.09 -25.72
C PHE A 142 26.26 -7.20 -26.82
N ALA A 143 27.17 -7.72 -27.64
CA ALA A 143 27.78 -6.97 -28.74
C ALA A 143 26.73 -6.51 -29.78
N GLU A 144 25.80 -7.40 -30.13
CA GLU A 144 24.74 -7.08 -31.08
C GLU A 144 23.73 -6.06 -30.52
N PHE A 145 23.42 -6.11 -29.22
CA PHE A 145 22.53 -5.11 -28.59
C PHE A 145 23.06 -3.69 -28.82
N TRP A 146 24.34 -3.45 -28.53
CA TRP A 146 24.94 -2.13 -28.68
C TRP A 146 25.20 -1.73 -30.13
N ARG A 147 25.44 -2.70 -31.02
CA ARG A 147 25.54 -2.44 -32.46
C ARG A 147 24.20 -2.04 -33.09
N ASP A 148 23.12 -2.65 -32.62
CA ASP A 148 21.77 -2.41 -33.14
C ASP A 148 21.04 -1.26 -32.41
N PHE A 149 21.72 -0.59 -31.47
CA PHE A 149 21.16 0.53 -30.69
C PHE A 149 20.96 1.77 -31.58
N GLU A 150 19.77 2.36 -31.48
CA GLU A 150 19.41 3.60 -32.17
C GLU A 150 18.87 4.63 -31.16
N PRO A 151 19.29 5.90 -31.20
CA PRO A 151 18.73 6.93 -30.33
C PRO A 151 17.21 7.07 -30.56
N LEU A 152 16.42 6.98 -29.49
CA LEU A 152 14.98 7.20 -29.51
C LEU A 152 14.62 8.44 -28.70
N ASP A 153 13.60 9.16 -29.16
CA ASP A 153 13.09 10.37 -28.50
C ASP A 153 11.92 10.09 -27.55
N ASP A 154 11.26 8.93 -27.67
CA ASP A 154 10.15 8.52 -26.80
C ASP A 154 10.63 7.68 -25.60
N ARG A 155 10.28 8.13 -24.39
CA ARG A 155 10.68 7.47 -23.14
C ARG A 155 10.08 6.07 -22.98
N ALA A 156 8.83 5.85 -23.39
CA ALA A 156 8.18 4.55 -23.23
C ALA A 156 8.78 3.52 -24.19
N GLU A 157 9.15 3.94 -25.40
CA GLU A 157 9.90 3.12 -26.35
C GLU A 157 11.31 2.80 -25.84
N VAL A 158 12.01 3.76 -25.22
CA VAL A 158 13.32 3.50 -24.57
C VAL A 158 13.21 2.43 -23.48
N ILE A 159 12.21 2.53 -22.60
CA ILE A 159 12.01 1.52 -21.53
C ILE A 159 11.73 0.15 -22.16
N THR A 160 10.81 0.09 -23.13
CA THR A 160 10.39 -1.20 -23.71
C THR A 160 11.47 -1.84 -24.58
N ARG A 161 12.14 -1.07 -25.45
CA ARG A 161 13.13 -1.57 -26.41
C ARG A 161 14.51 -1.77 -25.78
N TYR A 162 14.87 -0.96 -24.77
CA TYR A 162 16.22 -0.96 -24.21
C TYR A 162 16.29 -1.46 -22.77
N GLU A 163 15.53 -0.91 -21.81
CA GLU A 163 15.59 -1.38 -20.41
C GLU A 163 15.09 -2.83 -20.28
N VAL A 164 13.86 -3.09 -20.74
CA VAL A 164 13.31 -4.46 -20.80
C VAL A 164 13.99 -5.28 -21.88
N GLY A 165 14.23 -4.67 -23.05
CA GLY A 165 14.80 -5.36 -24.21
C GLY A 165 16.23 -5.88 -24.00
N LEU A 166 17.08 -5.17 -23.23
CA LEU A 166 18.43 -5.62 -22.91
C LEU A 166 18.39 -6.92 -22.09
N THR A 167 17.66 -6.92 -20.97
CA THR A 167 17.55 -8.11 -20.11
C THR A 167 16.98 -9.27 -20.90
N ARG A 168 15.91 -9.02 -21.68
CA ARG A 168 15.29 -10.03 -22.52
C ARG A 168 16.26 -10.63 -23.53
N ARG A 169 17.01 -9.82 -24.28
CA ARG A 169 17.96 -10.30 -25.31
C ARG A 169 19.07 -11.15 -24.70
N LEU A 170 19.60 -10.75 -23.55
CA LEU A 170 20.65 -11.50 -22.85
C LEU A 170 20.11 -12.82 -22.28
N ALA A 171 18.90 -12.80 -21.68
CA ALA A 171 18.25 -13.99 -21.16
C ALA A 171 17.86 -15.00 -22.27
N GLU A 172 17.36 -14.52 -23.41
CA GLU A 172 17.07 -15.35 -24.59
C GLU A 172 18.34 -16.01 -25.18
N ALA A 173 19.52 -15.40 -24.95
CA ALA A 173 20.81 -15.97 -25.29
C ALA A 173 21.34 -16.99 -24.25
N GLY A 174 20.56 -17.27 -23.19
CA GLY A 174 20.89 -18.24 -22.14
C GLY A 174 21.75 -17.69 -21.00
N LEU A 175 21.95 -16.38 -20.91
CA LEU A 175 22.68 -15.74 -19.81
C LEU A 175 21.79 -15.60 -18.58
N THR A 176 22.36 -15.89 -17.42
CA THR A 176 21.69 -15.82 -16.11
C THR A 176 21.78 -14.42 -15.50
N TYR A 177 20.74 -14.01 -14.78
CA TYR A 177 20.74 -12.73 -14.09
C TYR A 177 19.98 -12.73 -12.77
N ASP A 178 20.32 -11.75 -11.93
CA ASP A 178 19.67 -11.51 -10.64
C ASP A 178 19.75 -10.02 -10.26
N ALA A 179 19.15 -9.66 -9.12
CA ALA A 179 19.29 -8.33 -8.52
C ALA A 179 19.98 -8.40 -7.16
N TYR A 180 20.79 -7.39 -6.85
CA TYR A 180 21.42 -7.25 -5.53
C TYR A 180 20.37 -7.20 -4.42
N PHE A 181 19.41 -6.28 -4.53
CA PHE A 181 18.29 -6.20 -3.60
C PHE A 181 17.25 -7.27 -3.92
N VAL A 182 17.16 -8.27 -3.03
CA VAL A 182 16.10 -9.29 -3.03
C VAL A 182 15.07 -8.92 -1.96
N PRO A 183 13.84 -8.54 -2.35
CA PRO A 183 12.82 -8.19 -1.37
C PRO A 183 12.38 -9.40 -0.54
N ARG A 184 12.18 -9.19 0.77
CA ARG A 184 11.56 -10.16 1.67
C ARG A 184 10.05 -10.18 1.46
N ALA A 185 9.39 -11.27 1.87
CA ALA A 185 7.94 -11.41 1.75
C ALA A 185 7.16 -10.22 2.34
N HIS A 186 7.58 -9.70 3.50
CA HIS A 186 6.93 -8.55 4.12
C HIS A 186 7.15 -7.24 3.35
N GLU A 187 8.28 -7.05 2.66
CA GLU A 187 8.57 -5.88 1.82
C GLU A 187 7.67 -5.92 0.58
N HIS A 188 7.50 -7.09 -0.04
CA HIS A 188 6.52 -7.29 -1.11
C HIS A 188 5.09 -6.97 -0.67
N ARG A 189 4.67 -7.41 0.53
CA ARG A 189 3.34 -7.10 1.07
C ARG A 189 3.14 -5.59 1.22
N ARG A 190 4.11 -4.89 1.81
CA ARG A 190 4.07 -3.44 2.00
C ARG A 190 4.06 -2.69 0.67
N ALA A 191 4.88 -3.12 -0.28
CA ALA A 191 4.95 -2.54 -1.61
C ALA A 191 3.63 -2.69 -2.39
N ARG A 192 2.96 -3.84 -2.28
CA ARG A 192 1.61 -4.05 -2.83
C ARG A 192 0.60 -3.11 -2.19
N ALA A 193 0.59 -2.98 -0.86
CA ALA A 193 -0.31 -2.06 -0.17
C ALA A 193 -0.10 -0.59 -0.61
N ARG A 194 1.16 -0.15 -0.70
CA ARG A 194 1.53 1.19 -1.21
C ARG A 194 1.09 1.41 -2.65
N ARG A 195 1.23 0.39 -3.50
CA ARG A 195 0.80 0.46 -4.88
C ARG A 195 -0.72 0.53 -5.03
N SER A 196 -1.45 -0.26 -4.24
CA SER A 196 -2.92 -0.17 -4.17
C SER A 196 -3.35 1.21 -3.70
N TRP A 197 -2.68 1.76 -2.68
CA TRP A 197 -2.91 3.13 -2.23
C TRP A 197 -2.65 4.14 -3.35
N MET A 198 -1.54 4.04 -4.08
CA MET A 198 -1.24 4.90 -5.21
C MET A 198 -2.32 4.78 -6.30
N GLY A 199 -2.72 3.57 -6.70
CA GLY A 199 -3.75 3.35 -7.71
C GLY A 199 -5.10 4.01 -7.35
N VAL A 200 -5.42 4.07 -6.05
CA VAL A 200 -6.65 4.70 -5.52
C VAL A 200 -6.51 6.22 -5.42
N ASN A 201 -5.33 6.70 -5.04
CA ASN A 201 -5.06 8.12 -4.77
C ASN A 201 -4.47 8.85 -5.96
N ILE A 202 -4.24 8.16 -7.08
CA ILE A 202 -3.74 8.82 -8.26
C ILE A 202 -4.81 9.84 -8.70
N THR A 203 -4.49 11.13 -8.81
CA THR A 203 -5.31 12.20 -9.38
C THR A 203 -4.93 12.44 -10.85
N PHE A 204 -5.95 12.63 -11.69
CA PHE A 204 -5.88 12.89 -13.13
C PHE A 204 -6.77 14.12 -13.24
N ASP A 205 -6.19 15.23 -13.68
CA ASP A 205 -6.95 16.44 -13.92
C ASP A 205 -7.41 16.42 -15.38
N PRO A 206 -8.73 16.30 -15.64
CA PRO A 206 -9.27 16.27 -17.00
C PRO A 206 -8.94 17.50 -17.83
N ASP A 207 -8.75 18.65 -17.17
CA ASP A 207 -8.55 19.93 -17.83
C ASP A 207 -7.07 20.17 -18.19
N THR A 208 -6.13 19.51 -17.51
CA THR A 208 -4.68 19.60 -17.80
C THR A 208 -4.10 18.38 -18.51
N ASP A 209 -4.70 17.19 -18.40
CA ASP A 209 -4.20 15.95 -19.02
C ASP A 209 -5.28 15.17 -19.79
N PRO A 210 -5.93 15.76 -20.81
CA PRO A 210 -7.03 15.13 -21.54
C PRO A 210 -6.61 13.83 -22.25
N HIS A 211 -5.32 13.66 -22.57
CA HIS A 211 -4.78 12.47 -23.22
C HIS A 211 -4.48 11.30 -22.27
N LEU A 212 -4.50 11.54 -20.95
CA LEU A 212 -4.36 10.49 -19.92
C LEU A 212 -5.73 9.97 -19.44
N LEU A 213 -6.83 10.59 -19.88
CA LEU A 213 -8.16 10.06 -19.70
C LEU A 213 -8.35 8.90 -20.69
N PRO A 214 -8.63 7.68 -20.20
CA PRO A 214 -8.93 6.56 -21.06
C PRO A 214 -10.12 6.86 -21.99
N ASP A 215 -9.89 6.86 -23.31
CA ASP A 215 -10.97 6.98 -24.31
C ASP A 215 -11.78 5.67 -24.40
N LYS A 216 -11.22 4.56 -23.92
CA LYS A 216 -11.78 3.20 -24.02
C LYS A 216 -11.87 2.50 -22.68
N THR A 217 -12.88 1.63 -22.52
CA THR A 217 -13.10 0.77 -21.33
C THR A 217 -11.90 -0.13 -20.98
N ALA A 218 -11.06 -0.49 -21.96
CA ALA A 218 -9.86 -1.30 -21.76
C ALA A 218 -8.70 -0.55 -21.10
N GLU A 219 -8.56 0.75 -21.35
CA GLU A 219 -7.57 1.63 -20.71
C GLU A 219 -8.01 2.00 -19.28
N TRP A 220 -9.32 2.07 -19.04
CA TRP A 220 -9.86 2.08 -17.69
C TRP A 220 -9.43 0.85 -16.91
N ASN A 221 -9.41 -0.36 -17.51
CA ASN A 221 -8.89 -1.56 -16.85
C ASN A 221 -7.40 -1.48 -16.48
N LEU A 222 -6.59 -0.73 -17.25
CA LEU A 222 -5.18 -0.50 -16.94
C LEU A 222 -5.01 0.36 -15.67
N VAL A 223 -5.82 1.42 -15.53
CA VAL A 223 -5.91 2.23 -14.30
C VAL A 223 -6.54 1.42 -13.15
N ARG A 224 -7.51 0.55 -13.47
CA ARG A 224 -8.27 -0.31 -12.54
C ARG A 224 -7.44 -1.45 -11.94
N ASN A 225 -6.34 -1.83 -12.60
CA ASN A 225 -5.44 -2.91 -12.18
C ASN A 225 -4.07 -2.38 -11.71
N ILE A 226 -3.89 -1.06 -11.52
CA ILE A 226 -2.61 -0.51 -11.02
C ILE A 226 -2.23 -1.15 -9.68
N GLY A 227 -3.18 -1.45 -8.80
CA GLY A 227 -2.89 -2.14 -7.52
C GLY A 227 -2.44 -3.60 -7.68
N ASP A 228 -2.83 -4.27 -8.77
CA ASP A 228 -2.55 -5.69 -9.00
C ASP A 228 -1.23 -5.94 -9.75
N GLN A 229 -0.64 -4.90 -10.33
CA GLN A 229 0.65 -5.00 -11.04
C GLN A 229 1.82 -5.22 -10.05
N PRO A 230 2.91 -5.91 -10.47
CA PRO A 230 4.06 -6.22 -9.61
C PRO A 230 4.83 -4.97 -9.16
N PRO A 231 4.95 -4.65 -7.86
CA PRO A 231 5.47 -3.35 -7.43
C PRO A 231 6.91 -3.10 -7.90
N ASN A 232 7.20 -1.90 -8.40
CA ASN A 232 8.58 -1.46 -8.65
C ASN A 232 9.36 -1.31 -7.32
N PRO A 233 10.33 -2.19 -7.01
CA PRO A 233 10.97 -2.23 -5.70
C PRO A 233 11.77 -0.98 -5.36
N CYS A 234 12.45 -0.36 -6.34
CA CYS A 234 13.35 0.78 -6.07
C CYS A 234 12.60 2.03 -5.54
N ASN A 235 11.30 2.12 -5.81
CA ASN A 235 10.45 3.18 -5.27
C ASN A 235 9.58 2.69 -4.11
N THR A 236 8.83 1.60 -4.31
CA THR A 236 7.85 1.11 -3.33
C THR A 236 8.49 0.57 -2.05
N MET A 237 9.77 0.23 -2.08
CA MET A 237 10.55 -0.31 -0.95
C MET A 237 11.77 0.57 -0.63
N ALA A 238 11.73 1.85 -0.98
CA ALA A 238 12.85 2.77 -0.78
C ALA A 238 13.32 2.87 0.68
N ASP A 239 12.44 2.61 1.65
CA ASP A 239 12.78 2.62 3.07
C ASP A 239 13.67 1.43 3.50
N SER A 240 13.83 0.40 2.66
CA SER A 240 14.80 -0.68 2.87
C SER A 240 16.26 -0.19 2.83
N VAL A 241 16.50 1.08 2.47
CA VAL A 241 17.80 1.75 2.68
C VAL A 241 18.15 1.91 4.17
N LEU A 242 17.14 1.97 5.04
CA LEU A 242 17.31 2.13 6.49
C LEU A 242 17.57 0.78 7.20
N ASP A 243 17.41 -0.34 6.49
CA ASP A 243 17.73 -1.70 6.94
C ASP A 243 19.17 -2.04 6.51
N ASP A 244 20.15 -1.40 7.16
CA ASP A 244 21.60 -1.54 6.90
C ASP A 244 22.01 -1.39 5.42
N GLY A 245 21.29 -0.54 4.69
CA GLY A 245 21.56 -0.27 3.29
C GLY A 245 21.30 -1.47 2.37
N ARG A 246 20.43 -2.41 2.75
CA ARG A 246 20.04 -3.57 1.90
C ARG A 246 19.59 -3.15 0.52
N LEU A 247 18.75 -2.12 0.44
CA LEU A 247 18.58 -1.36 -0.80
C LEU A 247 19.59 -0.19 -0.76
N PRO A 248 20.69 -0.23 -1.53
CA PRO A 248 21.81 0.66 -1.28
C PRO A 248 21.59 2.08 -1.82
N ILE A 249 20.40 2.40 -2.32
CA ILE A 249 20.08 3.64 -3.01
C ILE A 249 18.67 4.12 -2.66
N VAL A 250 18.42 5.41 -2.86
CA VAL A 250 17.07 5.99 -2.86
C VAL A 250 16.84 6.75 -4.16
N LYS A 251 15.80 6.40 -4.92
CA LYS A 251 15.48 7.12 -6.16
C LYS A 251 15.13 8.58 -5.88
N ILE A 252 15.64 9.49 -6.71
CA ILE A 252 15.37 10.93 -6.58
C ILE A 252 13.87 11.21 -6.68
N GLU A 253 13.17 10.52 -7.59
CA GLU A 253 11.71 10.67 -7.74
C GLU A 253 10.94 10.25 -6.48
N THR A 254 11.45 9.29 -5.72
CA THR A 254 10.83 8.88 -4.46
C THR A 254 10.90 10.00 -3.43
N LEU A 255 12.05 10.65 -3.30
CA LEU A 255 12.23 11.77 -2.36
C LEU A 255 11.54 13.06 -2.83
N ARG A 256 11.48 13.26 -4.15
CA ARG A 256 10.86 14.44 -4.73
C ARG A 256 9.34 14.32 -4.77
N ASP A 257 8.84 13.25 -5.35
CA ASP A 257 7.45 13.20 -5.80
C ASP A 257 6.56 12.35 -4.86
N ASP A 258 7.18 11.60 -3.93
CA ASP A 258 6.53 10.68 -2.99
C ASP A 258 5.37 9.86 -3.59
N PRO A 259 5.61 9.16 -4.73
CA PRO A 259 4.52 8.56 -5.51
C PRO A 259 3.75 7.46 -4.77
N TYR A 260 4.31 6.93 -3.68
CA TYR A 260 3.78 5.79 -2.93
C TYR A 260 3.45 6.11 -1.46
N ALA A 261 3.40 7.39 -1.09
CA ALA A 261 3.20 7.86 0.30
C ALA A 261 4.13 7.17 1.32
N LEU A 262 5.43 7.19 1.01
CA LEU A 262 6.49 6.79 1.92
C LEU A 262 6.75 7.81 3.02
N ASP A 263 6.12 8.99 2.97
CA ASP A 263 6.55 10.18 3.68
C ASP A 263 7.99 10.51 3.30
N ALA A 264 8.16 10.94 2.05
CA ALA A 264 9.48 11.25 1.47
C ALA A 264 10.32 12.20 2.34
N GLU A 265 9.68 13.10 3.07
CA GLU A 265 10.32 14.06 3.96
C GLU A 265 10.79 13.39 5.26
N ALA A 266 10.01 12.47 5.84
CA ALA A 266 10.49 11.61 6.92
C ALA A 266 11.62 10.69 6.44
N LEU A 267 11.48 10.03 5.29
CA LEU A 267 12.51 9.16 4.71
C LEU A 267 13.83 9.92 4.51
N LEU A 268 13.76 11.12 3.93
CA LEU A 268 14.93 12.00 3.76
C LEU A 268 15.60 12.30 5.10
N ARG A 269 14.84 12.75 6.11
CA ARG A 269 15.40 13.03 7.44
C ARG A 269 16.08 11.82 8.09
N HIS A 270 15.53 10.62 7.90
CA HIS A 270 16.16 9.40 8.43
C HIS A 270 17.46 9.08 7.68
N CYS A 271 17.46 9.24 6.36
CA CYS A 271 18.66 9.04 5.54
C CYS A 271 19.75 10.08 5.84
N GLU A 272 19.40 11.35 6.04
CA GLU A 272 20.32 12.42 6.47
C GLU A 272 20.98 12.09 7.82
N ARG A 273 20.28 11.40 8.72
CA ARG A 273 20.84 10.95 10.01
C ARG A 273 21.69 9.70 9.89
N ALA A 274 21.23 8.70 9.13
CA ALA A 274 21.92 7.42 8.98
C ALA A 274 23.16 7.53 8.08
N TYR A 275 23.09 8.36 7.04
CA TYR A 275 24.11 8.49 6.00
C TYR A 275 24.40 9.98 5.71
N PRO A 276 24.86 10.76 6.71
CA PRO A 276 25.00 12.21 6.62
C PRO A 276 25.95 12.66 5.51
N SER A 277 26.97 11.84 5.24
CA SER A 277 27.86 12.07 4.11
C SER A 277 27.05 11.91 2.81
N VAL A 278 26.55 10.71 2.50
CA VAL A 278 25.85 10.41 1.23
C VAL A 278 24.70 11.38 0.90
N PHE A 279 23.98 11.87 1.92
CA PHE A 279 22.82 12.75 1.75
C PHE A 279 23.12 14.26 1.86
N GLU A 280 24.38 14.67 1.97
CA GLU A 280 24.75 16.09 1.99
C GLU A 280 24.29 16.82 0.71
N GLY A 281 23.64 17.97 0.87
CA GLY A 281 23.18 18.81 -0.25
C GLY A 281 22.02 18.23 -1.06
N VAL A 282 21.46 17.07 -0.67
CA VAL A 282 20.33 16.44 -1.36
C VAL A 282 19.07 17.30 -1.24
N ARG A 283 18.83 17.92 -0.07
CA ARG A 283 17.67 18.80 0.15
C ARG A 283 17.67 19.99 -0.79
N ASP A 284 18.79 20.70 -0.90
CA ASP A 284 18.97 21.84 -1.79
C ASP A 284 18.75 21.44 -3.27
N TYR A 285 19.26 20.27 -3.67
CA TYR A 285 19.02 19.72 -5.00
C TYR A 285 17.53 19.44 -5.26
N LEU A 286 16.83 18.82 -4.31
CA LEU A 286 15.41 18.52 -4.43
C LEU A 286 14.60 19.82 -4.54
N ASP A 287 14.90 20.82 -3.71
CA ASP A 287 14.22 22.12 -3.74
C ASP A 287 14.44 22.85 -5.06
N HIS A 288 15.70 22.87 -5.54
CA HIS A 288 16.04 23.48 -6.83
C HIS A 288 15.33 22.79 -8.02
N THR A 289 15.30 21.45 -8.04
CA THR A 289 14.71 20.71 -9.16
C THR A 289 13.19 20.67 -9.16
N ARG A 290 12.53 20.86 -7.99
CA ARG A 290 11.08 21.00 -7.88
C ARG A 290 10.55 22.23 -8.61
N GLU A 291 11.29 23.35 -8.56
CA GLU A 291 10.90 24.61 -9.20
C GLU A 291 11.13 24.54 -10.72
N ALA A 292 12.27 23.99 -11.15
CA ALA A 292 12.69 23.99 -12.56
C ALA A 292 11.93 22.99 -13.44
N ARG A 293 11.54 21.82 -12.92
CA ARG A 293 10.82 20.79 -13.70
C ARG A 293 9.31 21.04 -13.80
N GLY A 294 8.81 22.13 -13.20
CA GLY A 294 7.41 22.28 -12.84
C GLY A 294 6.98 21.16 -11.89
N ARG A 295 5.76 21.22 -11.35
CA ARG A 295 5.14 19.99 -10.82
C ARG A 295 4.94 19.05 -12.00
N ARG A 296 5.94 18.24 -12.35
CA ARG A 296 5.74 17.05 -13.17
C ARG A 296 4.71 16.23 -12.41
N LEU A 297 3.45 16.34 -12.83
CA LEU A 297 2.39 15.40 -12.51
C LEU A 297 2.58 14.80 -11.12
N THR A 298 2.30 15.56 -10.06
CA THR A 298 1.91 14.90 -8.81
C THR A 298 0.61 14.21 -9.14
N LYS A 299 0.74 13.01 -9.72
CA LYS A 299 -0.35 12.07 -9.93
C LYS A 299 -0.90 11.67 -8.59
N VAL A 300 -0.43 12.14 -7.45
CA VAL A 300 -1.07 11.97 -6.14
C VAL A 300 -1.09 13.34 -5.46
N THR A 301 -2.26 13.81 -5.03
CA THR A 301 -2.35 15.05 -4.23
C THR A 301 -1.54 14.84 -2.94
N PRO A 302 -0.47 15.63 -2.68
CA PRO A 302 0.29 15.50 -1.44
C PRO A 302 -0.65 15.67 -0.25
N LEU A 303 -0.47 14.85 0.80
CA LEU A 303 -1.14 15.07 2.08
C LEU A 303 -0.84 16.51 2.54
N SER A 304 -1.87 17.29 2.88
CA SER A 304 -1.68 18.65 3.43
C SER A 304 -0.78 18.59 4.68
N PRO A 305 -0.08 19.68 5.04
CA PRO A 305 0.73 19.72 6.27
C PRO A 305 -0.06 19.34 7.53
N GLU A 306 -1.36 19.64 7.56
CA GLU A 306 -2.31 19.25 8.60
C GLU A 306 -2.71 17.77 8.52
N ARG A 307 -2.54 17.12 7.36
CA ARG A 307 -2.66 15.65 7.18
C ARG A 307 -1.34 14.92 7.42
N ARG A 308 -0.24 15.64 7.62
CA ARG A 308 1.05 15.10 8.11
C ARG A 308 1.06 14.89 9.63
N LEU A 309 -0.08 15.04 10.31
CA LEU A 309 -0.18 15.00 11.77
C LEU A 309 0.51 13.74 12.33
N ASP A 310 1.67 14.01 12.91
CA ASP A 310 2.39 13.24 13.91
C ASP A 310 2.87 11.84 13.50
N GLY A 311 3.19 11.61 12.23
CA GLY A 311 3.72 10.31 11.80
C GLY A 311 2.70 9.17 11.94
N ARG A 312 1.39 9.47 11.93
CA ARG A 312 0.31 8.46 12.04
C ARG A 312 -0.24 8.00 10.69
N ALA A 313 -0.02 8.76 9.61
CA ALA A 313 -0.15 8.23 8.25
C ALA A 313 0.87 7.08 7.98
N LEU A 314 1.86 6.97 8.86
CA LEU A 314 2.94 5.98 8.90
C LEU A 314 2.69 4.86 9.93
N ALA A 315 1.46 4.52 10.30
CA ALA A 315 1.22 3.37 11.19
C ALA A 315 1.70 2.01 10.59
N TYR A 316 2.26 1.96 9.38
CA TYR A 316 2.97 0.79 8.86
C TYR A 316 4.51 0.84 8.97
N CYS A 317 5.09 1.95 9.42
CA CYS A 317 6.54 2.17 9.46
C CYS A 317 6.95 3.10 10.62
N ALA A 318 6.77 2.67 11.87
CA ALA A 318 7.53 3.24 12.98
C ALA A 318 8.75 2.36 13.28
N PRO A 319 10.00 2.82 13.08
CA PRO A 319 11.13 2.27 13.82
C PRO A 319 11.08 2.85 15.24
N ALA A 320 11.00 1.99 16.26
CA ALA A 320 11.22 2.40 17.64
C ALA A 320 12.62 1.97 18.09
N ALA A 321 13.52 2.95 18.10
CA ALA A 321 14.73 3.13 18.90
C ALA A 321 15.47 1.89 19.47
N GLY A 322 16.65 1.58 18.89
CA GLY A 322 17.72 0.82 19.55
C GLY A 322 18.65 0.09 18.57
N PRO A 323 19.99 0.11 18.75
CA PRO A 323 20.94 -0.56 17.84
C PRO A 323 21.13 -2.07 18.07
N ASP A 324 20.33 -2.74 18.91
CA ASP A 324 20.63 -4.11 19.40
C ASP A 324 19.48 -5.14 19.30
N GLU A 325 18.36 -4.88 18.63
CA GLU A 325 17.32 -5.91 18.45
C GLU A 325 17.05 -6.21 16.97
N GLY A 326 17.25 -7.48 16.59
CA GLY A 326 16.96 -7.99 15.24
C GLY A 326 15.51 -7.78 14.81
N LEU A 327 15.29 -7.80 13.49
CA LEU A 327 14.00 -7.63 12.81
C LEU A 327 12.84 -8.31 13.56
N ARG A 328 11.90 -7.52 14.11
CA ARG A 328 10.59 -8.02 14.56
C ARG A 328 9.63 -8.03 13.35
N PRO A 329 9.05 -9.19 12.95
CA PRO A 329 8.14 -9.29 11.79
C PRO A 329 6.84 -8.51 12.00
N SER A 330 6.26 -8.08 10.86
CA SER A 330 4.99 -7.34 10.74
C SER A 330 3.93 -7.79 11.75
N SER A 331 3.52 -6.88 12.62
CA SER A 331 2.43 -7.08 13.56
C SER A 331 1.11 -7.28 12.81
N ARG A 332 0.30 -8.21 13.32
CA ARG A 332 -1.11 -8.45 12.94
C ARG A 332 -1.93 -7.16 12.83
N PHE A 333 -1.52 -6.14 13.58
CA PHE A 333 -2.04 -4.78 13.51
C PHE A 333 -0.88 -3.83 13.18
N PRO A 334 -0.98 -2.91 12.21
CA PRO A 334 0.09 -1.97 11.83
C PRO A 334 0.86 -1.35 13.04
N PRO A 335 2.20 -1.19 13.02
CA PRO A 335 2.96 -0.46 14.05
C PRO A 335 2.41 0.97 14.32
N GLY A 336 1.61 1.12 15.37
CA GLY A 336 0.88 2.37 15.67
C GLY A 336 -0.64 2.18 15.84
N SER A 337 -1.18 1.04 15.39
CA SER A 337 -2.53 0.54 15.69
C SER A 337 -2.79 0.29 17.19
N LEU A 338 -1.79 0.46 18.03
CA LEU A 338 -1.90 0.32 19.49
C LEU A 338 -2.03 1.69 20.15
N ALA A 339 -1.60 2.74 19.45
CA ALA A 339 -1.69 4.11 19.89
C ALA A 339 -3.03 4.71 19.43
N GLY A 340 -3.89 4.99 20.40
CA GLY A 340 -5.21 5.59 20.16
C GLY A 340 -6.36 4.63 20.45
N GLU A 341 -7.56 5.20 20.48
CA GLU A 341 -8.79 4.50 20.86
C GLU A 341 -9.47 3.83 19.66
N ASN A 342 -9.25 4.31 18.43
CA ASN A 342 -9.90 3.82 17.21
C ASN A 342 -9.23 2.59 16.58
N THR A 343 -8.93 1.56 17.37
CA THR A 343 -8.23 0.37 16.87
C THR A 343 -8.79 -0.92 17.45
N PRO A 344 -8.78 -2.05 16.71
CA PRO A 344 -9.36 -3.29 17.21
C PRO A 344 -8.72 -3.75 18.54
N PRO A 345 -7.38 -3.70 18.74
CA PRO A 345 -6.78 -4.04 20.02
C PRO A 345 -7.26 -3.16 21.18
N ALA A 346 -7.47 -1.86 20.94
CA ALA A 346 -7.97 -0.94 21.96
C ALA A 346 -9.41 -1.26 22.36
N GLN A 347 -10.26 -1.53 21.37
CA GLN A 347 -11.67 -1.86 21.60
C GLN A 347 -11.83 -3.24 22.26
N ILE A 348 -11.03 -4.24 21.86
CA ILE A 348 -10.97 -5.54 22.51
C ILE A 348 -10.49 -5.40 23.95
N ALA A 349 -9.39 -4.68 24.20
CA ALA A 349 -8.87 -4.44 25.54
C ALA A 349 -9.90 -3.76 26.45
N ALA A 350 -10.68 -2.82 25.93
CA ALA A 350 -11.78 -2.22 26.68
C ALA A 350 -12.93 -3.21 26.96
N LEU A 351 -13.13 -4.26 26.15
CA LEU A 351 -14.15 -5.30 26.37
C LEU A 351 -13.66 -6.38 27.33
N VAL A 352 -12.35 -6.64 27.36
CA VAL A 352 -11.70 -7.57 28.30
C VAL A 352 -11.59 -6.95 29.69
N GLY A 353 -11.22 -5.67 29.79
CA GLY A 353 -10.98 -5.00 31.07
C GLY A 353 -9.76 -5.57 31.79
N SER A 354 -9.83 -5.68 33.11
CA SER A 354 -8.77 -6.28 33.95
C SER A 354 -9.10 -7.72 34.36
N ALA A 355 -9.60 -8.52 33.42
CA ALA A 355 -9.97 -9.92 33.69
C ALA A 355 -8.73 -10.73 34.11
N PRO A 356 -8.80 -11.55 35.18
CA PRO A 356 -7.61 -12.23 35.70
C PRO A 356 -6.99 -13.20 34.70
N ASN A 357 -7.77 -14.09 34.09
CA ASN A 357 -7.27 -15.10 33.15
C ASN A 357 -7.92 -14.92 31.78
N VAL A 358 -7.09 -14.71 30.76
CA VAL A 358 -7.54 -14.48 29.38
C VAL A 358 -6.87 -15.46 28.44
N LEU A 359 -7.65 -16.06 27.54
CA LEU A 359 -7.13 -16.84 26.41
C LEU A 359 -7.24 -16.02 25.13
N GLU A 360 -6.16 -15.89 24.38
CA GLU A 360 -6.16 -15.34 23.02
C GLU A 360 -6.00 -16.46 21.98
N VAL A 361 -7.04 -16.69 21.18
CA VAL A 361 -7.02 -17.69 20.10
C VAL A 361 -6.47 -17.06 18.82
N GLY A 362 -5.36 -17.61 18.30
CA GLY A 362 -4.61 -17.03 17.19
C GLY A 362 -3.82 -15.79 17.64
N CYS A 363 -2.98 -15.94 18.66
CA CYS A 363 -2.30 -14.81 19.31
C CYS A 363 -1.18 -14.19 18.47
N TRP A 364 -0.77 -14.83 17.37
CA TRP A 364 0.35 -14.41 16.53
C TRP A 364 1.58 -14.08 17.39
N THR A 365 2.18 -12.91 17.21
CA THR A 365 3.32 -12.40 17.96
C THR A 365 2.97 -11.81 19.35
N GLY A 366 1.74 -11.99 19.82
CA GLY A 366 1.32 -11.66 21.18
C GLY A 366 1.05 -10.17 21.44
N GLU A 367 0.78 -9.38 20.40
CA GLU A 367 0.62 -7.93 20.51
C GLU A 367 -0.59 -7.52 21.39
N LEU A 368 -1.75 -8.12 21.13
CA LEU A 368 -2.94 -7.90 21.95
C LEU A 368 -2.70 -8.43 23.38
N GLY A 369 -2.11 -9.63 23.52
CA GLY A 369 -1.71 -10.17 24.81
C GLY A 369 -0.83 -9.24 25.63
N ARG A 370 0.17 -8.56 25.05
CA ARG A 370 0.99 -7.54 25.74
C ARG A 370 0.14 -6.39 26.27
N ARG A 371 -0.79 -5.89 25.45
CA ARG A 371 -1.71 -4.80 25.84
C ARG A 371 -2.60 -5.22 27.02
N LEU A 372 -3.15 -6.43 26.98
CA LEU A 372 -3.97 -6.99 28.05
C LEU A 372 -3.14 -7.25 29.32
N GLY A 373 -1.90 -7.72 29.16
CA GLY A 373 -0.94 -7.87 30.25
C GLY A 373 -0.64 -6.55 30.96
N ALA A 374 -0.48 -5.46 30.22
CA ALA A 374 -0.32 -4.12 30.78
C ALA A 374 -1.56 -3.63 31.57
N GLN A 375 -2.74 -4.22 31.35
CA GLN A 375 -3.96 -3.97 32.13
C GLN A 375 -4.11 -4.90 33.35
N GLY A 376 -3.12 -5.77 33.60
CA GLY A 376 -3.12 -6.72 34.72
C GLY A 376 -3.72 -8.09 34.40
N CYS A 377 -4.00 -8.40 33.13
CA CYS A 377 -4.49 -9.72 32.74
C CYS A 377 -3.35 -10.74 32.65
N ARG A 378 -3.59 -11.98 33.09
CA ARG A 378 -2.74 -13.13 32.77
C ARG A 378 -3.21 -13.74 31.46
N VAL A 379 -2.43 -13.58 30.38
CA VAL A 379 -2.83 -13.99 29.04
C VAL A 379 -2.14 -15.28 28.62
N ALA A 380 -2.93 -16.31 28.28
CA ALA A 380 -2.48 -17.48 27.54
C ALA A 380 -2.81 -17.32 26.04
N GLY A 381 -2.03 -17.93 25.17
CA GLY A 381 -2.21 -17.86 23.72
C GLY A 381 -2.20 -19.22 23.03
N VAL A 382 -2.90 -19.32 21.89
CA VAL A 382 -2.76 -20.42 20.93
C VAL A 382 -2.35 -19.84 19.58
N GLU A 383 -1.32 -20.39 18.95
CA GLU A 383 -0.86 -19.95 17.63
C GLU A 383 -0.34 -21.14 16.80
N ALA A 384 -0.65 -21.14 15.50
CA ALA A 384 -0.27 -22.22 14.59
C ALA A 384 1.19 -22.09 14.11
N ASP A 385 1.68 -20.86 13.96
CA ASP A 385 3.06 -20.56 13.55
C ASP A 385 4.03 -20.68 14.75
N PRO A 386 4.98 -21.64 14.74
CA PRO A 386 5.92 -21.82 15.84
C PRO A 386 6.85 -20.62 16.10
N GLU A 387 7.22 -19.85 15.07
CA GLU A 387 8.08 -18.67 15.23
C GLU A 387 7.31 -17.52 15.88
N ALA A 388 6.08 -17.28 15.43
CA ALA A 388 5.20 -16.27 16.03
C ALA A 388 4.86 -16.63 17.49
N ALA A 389 4.58 -17.91 17.75
CA ALA A 389 4.30 -18.43 19.08
C ALA A 389 5.49 -18.28 20.04
N ALA A 390 6.70 -18.62 19.59
CA ALA A 390 7.92 -18.45 20.39
C ALA A 390 8.12 -16.98 20.80
N TYR A 391 7.90 -16.06 19.87
CA TYR A 391 7.99 -14.63 20.11
C TYR A 391 6.89 -14.09 21.05
N ALA A 392 5.66 -14.61 20.95
CA ALA A 392 4.60 -14.30 21.89
C ALA A 392 4.92 -14.82 23.30
N GLY A 393 5.57 -15.98 23.40
CA GLY A 393 6.01 -16.59 24.65
C GLY A 393 6.99 -15.74 25.48
N GLU A 394 7.63 -14.73 24.88
CA GLU A 394 8.46 -13.76 25.62
C GLU A 394 7.63 -12.86 26.57
N ALA A 395 6.33 -12.67 26.29
CA ALA A 395 5.48 -11.73 27.01
C ALA A 395 4.20 -12.34 27.58
N LEU A 396 3.66 -13.39 26.97
CA LEU A 396 2.45 -14.06 27.42
C LEU A 396 2.78 -15.09 28.52
N ALA A 397 1.80 -15.40 29.36
CA ALA A 397 1.98 -16.33 30.46
C ALA A 397 2.22 -17.78 30.00
N GLU A 398 1.63 -18.14 28.86
CA GLU A 398 1.74 -19.44 28.22
C GLU A 398 1.35 -19.29 26.74
N VAL A 399 2.04 -19.99 25.83
CA VAL A 399 1.65 -20.06 24.41
C VAL A 399 1.74 -21.51 23.94
N VAL A 400 0.62 -22.03 23.44
CA VAL A 400 0.52 -23.38 22.88
C VAL A 400 0.61 -23.31 21.36
N VAL A 401 1.52 -24.09 20.78
CA VAL A 401 1.66 -24.19 19.32
C VAL A 401 0.65 -25.19 18.78
N ALA A 402 -0.46 -24.71 18.23
CA ALA A 402 -1.53 -25.52 17.65
C ALA A 402 -2.36 -24.72 16.65
N ASP A 403 -2.92 -25.40 15.64
CA ASP A 403 -3.88 -24.77 14.72
C ASP A 403 -5.30 -24.86 15.29
N PRO A 404 -5.92 -23.73 15.70
CA PRO A 404 -7.27 -23.72 16.25
C PRO A 404 -8.35 -24.07 15.21
N ALA A 405 -7.99 -24.12 13.91
CA ALA A 405 -8.89 -24.63 12.87
C ALA A 405 -8.88 -26.16 12.75
N ALA A 406 -7.87 -26.83 13.33
CA ALA A 406 -7.68 -28.28 13.24
C ALA A 406 -7.68 -28.99 14.61
N THR A 407 -7.56 -28.24 15.70
CA THR A 407 -7.45 -28.74 17.07
C THR A 407 -8.52 -28.10 17.94
N ALA A 408 -9.26 -28.90 18.72
CA ALA A 408 -10.20 -28.37 19.69
C ALA A 408 -9.45 -27.68 20.84
N LEU A 409 -9.88 -26.48 21.21
CA LEU A 409 -9.38 -25.72 22.35
C LEU A 409 -9.57 -26.49 23.67
N SER A 410 -10.63 -27.29 23.80
CA SER A 410 -10.85 -28.18 24.94
C SER A 410 -9.86 -29.35 25.04
N ASP A 411 -9.13 -29.68 23.97
CA ASP A 411 -8.00 -30.63 24.05
C ASP A 411 -6.72 -29.97 24.58
N LEU A 412 -6.65 -28.63 24.55
CA LEU A 412 -5.47 -27.85 24.90
C LEU A 412 -5.52 -27.27 26.31
N PHE A 413 -6.72 -26.95 26.80
CA PHE A 413 -6.92 -26.31 28.11
C PHE A 413 -8.05 -26.97 28.89
N ASP A 414 -7.95 -26.88 30.22
CA ASP A 414 -8.98 -27.41 31.11
C ASP A 414 -10.29 -26.58 31.03
N PRO A 415 -11.46 -27.23 31.20
CA PRO A 415 -12.73 -26.52 31.30
C PRO A 415 -12.75 -25.54 32.48
N GLY A 416 -13.29 -24.34 32.27
CA GLY A 416 -13.43 -23.34 33.32
C GLY A 416 -12.16 -22.55 33.67
N SER A 417 -11.10 -22.64 32.87
CA SER A 417 -9.81 -22.01 33.15
C SER A 417 -9.73 -20.50 32.85
N PHE A 418 -10.66 -19.94 32.06
CA PHE A 418 -10.54 -18.55 31.59
C PHE A 418 -11.76 -17.68 31.91
N ASP A 419 -11.51 -16.47 32.39
CA ASP A 419 -12.55 -15.46 32.60
C ASP A 419 -13.00 -14.85 31.27
N VAL A 420 -12.06 -14.72 30.32
CA VAL A 420 -12.33 -14.22 28.97
C VAL A 420 -11.60 -15.06 27.92
N VAL A 421 -12.31 -15.47 26.87
CA VAL A 421 -11.69 -16.04 25.66
C VAL A 421 -11.84 -15.05 24.50
N VAL A 422 -10.74 -14.69 23.86
CA VAL A 422 -10.68 -13.71 22.77
C VAL A 422 -10.45 -14.41 21.44
N LEU A 423 -11.36 -14.21 20.50
CA LEU A 423 -11.25 -14.61 19.11
C LEU A 423 -11.20 -13.35 18.24
N ALA A 424 -10.05 -12.68 18.24
CA ALA A 424 -9.81 -11.59 17.31
C ALA A 424 -9.66 -12.18 15.90
N ASP A 425 -10.37 -11.67 14.90
CA ASP A 425 -10.33 -12.04 13.47
C ASP A 425 -10.17 -13.55 13.18
N GLN A 426 -10.68 -14.46 14.03
CA GLN A 426 -10.56 -15.91 13.82
C GLN A 426 -11.79 -16.50 13.13
N VAL A 427 -12.98 -15.99 13.46
CA VAL A 427 -14.27 -16.53 13.02
C VAL A 427 -14.48 -16.45 11.50
N GLU A 428 -13.73 -15.59 10.81
CA GLU A 428 -13.74 -15.47 9.34
C GLU A 428 -12.96 -16.60 8.65
N TYR A 429 -12.01 -17.23 9.34
CA TYR A 429 -11.13 -18.27 8.80
C TYR A 429 -11.48 -19.67 9.28
N ALA A 430 -12.23 -19.80 10.38
CA ALA A 430 -12.68 -21.07 10.93
C ALA A 430 -13.51 -21.87 9.90
N PRO A 431 -13.24 -23.18 9.72
CA PRO A 431 -14.09 -24.06 8.92
C PRO A 431 -15.52 -24.10 9.46
N ASP A 432 -15.67 -24.18 10.78
CA ASP A 432 -16.94 -24.08 11.51
C ASP A 432 -16.81 -23.08 12.68
N PRO A 433 -17.24 -21.82 12.49
CA PRO A 433 -17.12 -20.79 13.51
C PRO A 433 -18.04 -21.01 14.71
N ALA A 434 -19.18 -21.70 14.54
CA ALA A 434 -20.08 -21.99 15.65
C ALA A 434 -19.45 -23.03 16.58
N ALA A 435 -18.87 -24.10 16.02
CA ALA A 435 -18.15 -25.11 16.78
C ALA A 435 -16.98 -24.52 17.59
N VAL A 436 -16.20 -23.62 16.99
CA VAL A 436 -15.09 -22.94 17.69
C VAL A 436 -15.60 -22.07 18.85
N LEU A 437 -16.76 -21.41 18.70
CA LEU A 437 -17.37 -20.62 19.77
C LEU A 437 -17.95 -21.49 20.89
N GLU A 438 -18.54 -22.63 20.56
CA GLU A 438 -19.02 -23.62 21.52
C GLU A 438 -17.86 -24.24 22.32
N ASP A 439 -16.74 -24.51 21.65
CA ASP A 439 -15.54 -25.03 22.28
C ASP A 439 -14.88 -23.97 23.19
N ALA A 440 -14.80 -22.71 22.74
CA ALA A 440 -14.39 -21.58 23.57
C ALA A 440 -15.33 -21.38 24.78
N HIS A 441 -16.63 -21.66 24.64
CA HIS A 441 -17.59 -21.59 25.74
C HIS A 441 -17.26 -22.61 26.85
N ALA A 442 -16.83 -23.83 26.50
CA ALA A 442 -16.49 -24.87 27.47
C ALA A 442 -15.30 -24.48 28.38
N LEU A 443 -14.43 -23.58 27.90
CA LEU A 443 -13.26 -23.10 28.64
C LEU A 443 -13.56 -21.95 29.61
N LEU A 444 -14.78 -21.40 29.59
CA LEU A 444 -15.13 -20.24 30.42
C LEU A 444 -15.35 -20.63 31.88
N ALA A 445 -14.70 -19.89 32.78
CA ALA A 445 -15.02 -19.86 34.19
C ALA A 445 -16.47 -19.38 34.41
N PRO A 446 -17.11 -19.69 35.56
CA PRO A 446 -18.45 -19.18 35.87
C PRO A 446 -18.54 -17.66 35.77
N GLY A 447 -19.44 -17.15 34.92
CA GLY A 447 -19.58 -15.71 34.65
C GLY A 447 -18.61 -15.16 33.60
N GLY A 448 -17.79 -16.04 32.99
CA GLY A 448 -16.88 -15.68 31.91
C GLY A 448 -17.61 -15.28 30.62
N ARG A 449 -16.85 -14.67 29.70
CA ARG A 449 -17.37 -14.19 28.42
C ARG A 449 -16.39 -14.42 27.27
N ILE A 450 -16.92 -14.43 26.05
CA ILE A 450 -16.15 -14.48 24.81
C ILE A 450 -16.09 -13.07 24.22
N VAL A 451 -14.93 -12.66 23.72
CA VAL A 451 -14.78 -11.44 22.93
C VAL A 451 -14.41 -11.82 21.50
N VAL A 452 -15.28 -11.48 20.54
CA VAL A 452 -15.05 -11.73 19.11
C VAL A 452 -14.74 -10.42 18.42
N SER A 453 -13.77 -10.42 17.51
CA SER A 453 -13.61 -9.34 16.53
C SER A 453 -13.68 -9.89 15.12
N ALA A 454 -14.36 -9.16 14.23
CA ALA A 454 -14.46 -9.50 12.82
C ALA A 454 -14.53 -8.23 11.96
N ARG A 455 -14.06 -8.32 10.71
CA ARG A 455 -14.24 -7.23 9.76
C ARG A 455 -15.67 -7.10 9.29
N ASN A 456 -16.08 -5.86 9.04
CA ASN A 456 -17.38 -5.57 8.47
C ASN A 456 -17.38 -5.80 6.95
N ALA A 457 -18.01 -6.90 6.52
CA ALA A 457 -18.22 -7.23 5.11
C ALA A 457 -19.05 -6.17 4.36
N SER A 458 -19.86 -5.41 5.09
CA SER A 458 -20.70 -4.34 4.60
C SER A 458 -20.07 -2.96 4.83
N HIS A 459 -18.77 -2.85 5.09
CA HIS A 459 -18.10 -1.55 5.14
C HIS A 459 -18.28 -0.80 3.81
N GLY A 460 -18.35 0.53 3.85
CA GLY A 460 -18.68 1.36 2.70
C GLY A 460 -17.71 1.18 1.55
N SER A 461 -16.44 0.88 1.83
CA SER A 461 -15.46 0.60 0.78
C SER A 461 -15.82 -0.65 -0.04
N ARG A 462 -16.29 -1.71 0.61
CA ARG A 462 -16.76 -2.93 -0.07
C ARG A 462 -18.02 -2.68 -0.88
N ARG A 463 -18.91 -1.80 -0.41
CA ARG A 463 -20.11 -1.39 -1.16
C ARG A 463 -19.73 -0.63 -2.43
N LEU A 464 -18.83 0.33 -2.31
CA LEU A 464 -18.37 1.15 -3.43
C LEU A 464 -17.62 0.29 -4.46
N ALA A 465 -16.73 -0.61 -3.99
CA ALA A 465 -16.06 -1.58 -4.83
C ALA A 465 -17.07 -2.47 -5.57
N ALA A 466 -18.08 -3.02 -4.87
CA ALA A 466 -19.12 -3.84 -5.48
C ALA A 466 -19.92 -3.09 -6.55
N LEU A 467 -20.27 -1.82 -6.31
CA LEU A 467 -20.96 -0.95 -7.29
C LEU A 467 -20.13 -0.74 -8.58
N GLN A 468 -18.81 -0.88 -8.49
CA GLN A 468 -17.87 -0.77 -9.60
C GLN A 468 -17.54 -2.15 -10.24
N GLY A 469 -18.21 -3.22 -9.80
CA GLY A 469 -17.98 -4.58 -10.28
C GLY A 469 -16.76 -5.25 -9.65
N HIS A 470 -16.27 -4.74 -8.51
CA HIS A 470 -15.17 -5.31 -7.74
C HIS A 470 -15.70 -6.07 -6.53
N TRP A 471 -15.77 -7.39 -6.65
CA TRP A 471 -16.15 -8.30 -5.55
C TRP A 471 -15.00 -9.16 -5.07
N SER A 472 -13.98 -9.36 -5.92
CA SER A 472 -12.78 -10.11 -5.59
C SER A 472 -12.16 -9.50 -4.35
N MET A 473 -11.96 -10.32 -3.33
CA MET A 473 -11.14 -9.96 -2.19
C MET A 473 -9.74 -9.70 -2.74
N THR A 474 -9.33 -8.44 -2.83
CA THR A 474 -7.91 -8.12 -2.78
C THR A 474 -7.43 -8.80 -1.51
N ALA A 475 -6.68 -9.90 -1.70
CA ALA A 475 -6.17 -10.69 -0.61
C ALA A 475 -5.44 -9.72 0.32
N LEU A 476 -6.00 -9.53 1.51
CA LEU A 476 -5.27 -8.84 2.55
C LEU A 476 -3.95 -9.57 2.77
N PRO A 477 -2.93 -8.91 3.34
CA PRO A 477 -1.56 -9.41 3.35
C PRO A 477 -1.32 -10.64 4.25
N VAL A 478 -2.38 -11.36 4.62
CA VAL A 478 -2.36 -12.60 5.39
C VAL A 478 -2.56 -13.74 4.40
N ASP A 479 -1.70 -14.76 4.43
CA ASP A 479 -1.74 -15.96 3.57
C ASP A 479 -2.98 -16.86 3.79
N ARG A 480 -4.08 -16.29 4.28
CA ARG A 480 -5.35 -16.98 4.53
C ARG A 480 -6.48 -16.20 3.87
N THR A 481 -7.21 -16.90 3.00
CA THR A 481 -8.46 -16.40 2.43
C THR A 481 -9.58 -16.59 3.47
N PRO A 482 -10.27 -15.54 3.94
CA PRO A 482 -11.44 -15.72 4.80
C PRO A 482 -12.48 -16.59 4.09
N ARG A 483 -13.02 -17.56 4.83
CA ARG A 483 -14.05 -18.51 4.35
C ARG A 483 -15.45 -17.91 4.43
N ARG A 484 -15.64 -16.94 5.32
CA ARG A 484 -16.91 -16.25 5.58
C ARG A 484 -16.65 -14.76 5.77
N SER A 485 -17.69 -13.96 5.62
CA SER A 485 -17.65 -12.52 5.88
C SER A 485 -18.92 -12.14 6.64
N TYR A 486 -18.82 -11.22 7.59
CA TYR A 486 -19.93 -10.86 8.47
C TYR A 486 -20.25 -9.38 8.34
N ASP A 487 -21.53 -9.04 8.21
CA ASP A 487 -22.03 -7.73 8.65
C ASP A 487 -22.44 -7.81 10.13
N ARG A 488 -22.93 -6.70 10.69
CA ARG A 488 -23.36 -6.65 12.09
C ARG A 488 -24.39 -7.74 12.42
N ALA A 489 -25.40 -7.89 11.57
CA ALA A 489 -26.50 -8.84 11.81
C ALA A 489 -26.01 -10.28 11.73
N GLY A 490 -25.17 -10.61 10.75
CA GLY A 490 -24.55 -11.92 10.58
C GLY A 490 -23.64 -12.29 11.74
N LEU A 491 -22.86 -11.34 12.27
CA LEU A 491 -22.02 -11.58 13.45
C LEU A 491 -22.84 -11.85 14.71
N LEU A 492 -23.89 -11.05 14.96
CA LEU A 492 -24.80 -11.29 16.09
C LEU A 492 -25.57 -12.60 15.93
N ARG A 493 -25.93 -12.98 14.69
CA ARG A 493 -26.58 -14.26 14.42
C ARG A 493 -25.65 -15.44 14.69
N LEU A 494 -24.39 -15.36 14.30
CA LEU A 494 -23.37 -16.37 14.60
C LEU A 494 -23.26 -16.62 16.11
N LEU A 495 -23.21 -15.55 16.91
CA LEU A 495 -23.17 -15.66 18.37
C LEU A 495 -24.43 -16.34 18.91
N ALA A 496 -25.61 -15.94 18.42
CA ALA A 496 -26.88 -16.54 18.84
C ALA A 496 -26.97 -18.03 18.47
N ASP A 497 -26.49 -18.42 17.29
CA ASP A 497 -26.45 -19.81 16.83
C ASP A 497 -25.49 -20.66 17.70
N ALA A 498 -24.45 -20.06 18.27
CA ALA A 498 -23.54 -20.67 19.24
C ALA A 498 -24.04 -20.59 20.70
N ASN A 499 -25.33 -20.27 20.93
CA ASN A 499 -25.92 -20.09 22.26
C ASN A 499 -25.25 -18.98 23.10
N LEU A 500 -24.77 -17.93 22.46
CA LEU A 500 -24.16 -16.77 23.10
C LEU A 500 -25.05 -15.53 22.97
N VAL A 501 -25.02 -14.71 24.00
CA VAL A 501 -25.75 -13.44 24.13
C VAL A 501 -24.75 -12.31 24.10
N ALA A 502 -24.81 -11.49 23.05
CA ALA A 502 -24.01 -10.26 22.95
C ALA A 502 -24.42 -9.28 24.06
N THR A 503 -23.45 -8.83 24.86
CA THR A 503 -23.67 -7.85 25.95
C THR A 503 -23.21 -6.46 25.55
N ASP A 504 -22.15 -6.38 24.75
CA ASP A 504 -21.52 -5.13 24.35
C ASP A 504 -21.09 -5.25 22.88
N LEU A 505 -21.37 -4.21 22.11
CA LEU A 505 -20.99 -4.12 20.70
C LEU A 505 -20.23 -2.81 20.47
N ARG A 506 -19.00 -2.94 19.97
CA ARG A 506 -18.13 -1.81 19.62
C ARG A 506 -17.70 -1.90 18.16
N GLY A 507 -17.25 -0.77 17.62
CA GLY A 507 -16.72 -0.75 16.26
C GLY A 507 -15.69 0.34 16.03
N THR A 508 -14.63 -0.04 15.31
CA THR A 508 -13.66 0.93 14.78
C THR A 508 -14.21 1.59 13.54
N VAL A 509 -13.80 2.83 13.30
CA VAL A 509 -14.36 3.68 12.25
C VAL A 509 -13.29 4.04 11.25
N ALA A 510 -13.57 3.87 9.96
CA ALA A 510 -12.72 4.31 8.87
C ALA A 510 -13.58 4.93 7.75
N ASP A 511 -13.01 5.88 7.01
CA ASP A 511 -13.69 6.39 5.82
C ASP A 511 -13.66 5.35 4.69
N PRO A 512 -14.78 5.11 3.98
CA PRO A 512 -14.87 4.21 2.84
C PRO A 512 -13.79 4.42 1.77
N LEU A 513 -13.24 5.63 1.65
CA LEU A 513 -12.24 5.95 0.64
C LEU A 513 -10.79 5.80 1.12
N VAL A 514 -10.57 5.45 2.41
CA VAL A 514 -9.23 5.28 3.03
C VAL A 514 -8.97 3.84 3.48
N SER A 515 -10.00 3.01 3.61
CA SER A 515 -9.85 1.64 4.10
C SER A 515 -9.02 0.73 3.19
N ASP A 516 -8.61 -0.41 3.75
CA ASP A 516 -7.79 -1.46 3.13
C ASP A 516 -8.27 -2.00 1.77
N TYR A 517 -9.55 -1.87 1.43
CA TYR A 517 -10.11 -2.42 0.19
C TYR A 517 -9.88 -1.57 -1.06
N GLY A 518 -9.34 -0.36 -0.92
CA GLY A 518 -8.93 0.50 -2.03
C GLY A 518 -10.02 0.76 -3.08
N VAL A 519 -10.81 1.83 -2.92
CA VAL A 519 -11.88 2.18 -3.86
C VAL A 519 -11.41 3.26 -4.84
N PRO A 520 -11.37 3.01 -6.16
CA PRO A 520 -11.04 4.04 -7.14
C PRO A 520 -12.07 5.20 -7.10
N GLN A 521 -11.71 6.30 -6.45
CA GLN A 521 -12.66 7.38 -6.12
C GLN A 521 -13.24 8.10 -7.34
N LYS A 522 -12.51 8.07 -8.47
CA LYS A 522 -12.85 8.81 -9.70
C LYS A 522 -13.88 8.13 -10.58
N THR A 523 -14.00 6.81 -10.51
CA THR A 523 -15.03 6.07 -11.27
C THR A 523 -16.36 6.07 -10.53
N LEU A 524 -16.40 6.59 -9.30
CA LEU A 524 -17.64 6.74 -8.55
C LEU A 524 -18.48 7.89 -9.13
N PRO A 525 -19.75 7.62 -9.50
CA PRO A 525 -20.68 8.69 -9.84
C PRO A 525 -20.82 9.68 -8.68
N TYR A 526 -21.01 10.95 -9.04
CA TYR A 526 -21.09 12.03 -8.05
C TYR A 526 -22.16 11.77 -6.99
N GLY A 527 -21.78 11.93 -5.71
CA GLY A 527 -22.68 11.76 -4.57
C GLY A 527 -22.88 10.32 -4.10
N ILE A 528 -22.36 9.32 -4.81
CA ILE A 528 -22.42 7.92 -4.38
C ILE A 528 -21.55 7.68 -3.13
N ALA A 529 -20.34 8.24 -3.08
CA ALA A 529 -19.49 8.16 -1.89
C ALA A 529 -20.20 8.72 -0.65
N GLU A 530 -20.84 9.89 -0.81
CA GLU A 530 -21.60 10.54 0.26
C GLU A 530 -22.85 9.76 0.66
N TRP A 531 -23.59 9.23 -0.32
CA TRP A 531 -24.73 8.36 -0.03
C TRP A 531 -24.32 7.10 0.71
N VAL A 532 -23.16 6.51 0.36
CA VAL A 532 -22.59 5.33 1.05
C VAL A 532 -22.16 5.68 2.47
N ARG A 533 -21.41 6.78 2.67
CA ARG A 533 -21.00 7.27 4.01
C ARG A 533 -22.19 7.44 4.95
N ASP A 534 -23.31 7.90 4.42
CA ASP A 534 -24.55 8.14 5.17
C ASP A 534 -25.37 6.84 5.39
N GLN A 535 -24.95 5.67 4.87
CA GLN A 535 -25.62 4.39 5.13
C GLN A 535 -25.22 3.78 6.49
N PRO A 536 -26.12 2.97 7.10
CA PRO A 536 -25.79 2.23 8.33
C PRO A 536 -24.52 1.41 8.18
N ASP A 537 -23.64 1.47 9.18
CA ASP A 537 -22.37 0.72 9.28
C ASP A 537 -21.36 0.94 8.16
N ALA A 538 -21.60 1.87 7.24
CA ALA A 538 -20.68 2.09 6.13
C ALA A 538 -19.34 2.68 6.57
N MET A 539 -19.30 3.39 7.69
CA MET A 539 -18.06 3.92 8.28
C MET A 539 -17.42 2.94 9.26
N VAL A 540 -18.08 1.82 9.59
CA VAL A 540 -17.59 0.88 10.61
C VAL A 540 -16.73 -0.17 9.94
N GLU A 541 -15.44 -0.19 10.25
CA GLU A 541 -14.47 -1.06 9.60
C GLU A 541 -14.46 -2.47 10.21
N THR A 542 -14.46 -2.53 11.55
CA THR A 542 -14.46 -3.77 12.31
C THR A 542 -15.47 -3.71 13.43
N PHE A 543 -16.01 -4.87 13.80
CA PHE A 543 -16.84 -5.03 14.98
C PHE A 543 -16.07 -5.79 16.07
N GLN A 544 -16.28 -5.40 17.32
CA GLN A 544 -15.84 -6.12 18.51
C GLN A 544 -17.07 -6.38 19.38
N VAL A 545 -17.30 -7.64 19.76
CA VAL A 545 -18.47 -8.04 20.53
C VAL A 545 -18.04 -8.82 21.75
N ALA A 546 -18.48 -8.39 22.92
CA ALA A 546 -18.45 -9.25 24.11
C ALA A 546 -19.76 -10.04 24.18
N ALA A 547 -19.67 -11.33 24.44
CA ALA A 547 -20.82 -12.20 24.54
C ALA A 547 -20.67 -13.18 25.70
N ARG A 548 -21.75 -13.42 26.43
CA ARG A 548 -21.81 -14.42 27.51
C ARG A 548 -22.67 -15.60 27.11
N PRO A 549 -22.60 -16.73 27.82
CA PRO A 549 -23.53 -17.83 27.62
C PRO A 549 -25.00 -17.40 27.78
N ALA A 550 -25.86 -17.87 26.90
CA ALA A 550 -27.30 -17.63 26.96
C ALA A 550 -27.94 -18.41 28.12
N VAL A 551 -28.92 -17.82 28.78
CA VAL A 551 -29.77 -18.55 29.73
C VAL A 551 -31.03 -19.03 29.00
N PRO A 552 -31.45 -20.31 29.15
CA PRO A 552 -32.64 -20.82 28.49
C PRO A 552 -33.90 -19.98 28.77
N GLY A 553 -34.59 -19.57 27.71
CA GLY A 553 -35.83 -18.77 27.80
C GLY A 553 -35.62 -17.27 28.02
N GLU A 554 -34.37 -16.81 28.09
CA GLU A 554 -34.05 -15.39 28.20
C GLU A 554 -34.46 -14.63 26.92
N ARG A 555 -35.12 -13.47 27.08
CA ARG A 555 -35.32 -12.52 25.98
C ARG A 555 -34.19 -11.51 26.00
N VAL A 556 -33.46 -11.42 24.90
CA VAL A 556 -32.27 -10.60 24.79
C VAL A 556 -32.45 -9.59 23.67
N GLU A 557 -32.18 -8.33 23.97
CA GLU A 557 -32.09 -7.27 22.98
C GLU A 557 -30.64 -7.13 22.51
N ALA A 558 -30.46 -6.83 21.22
CA ALA A 558 -29.11 -6.61 20.70
C ALA A 558 -28.51 -5.33 21.30
N PRO A 559 -27.24 -5.35 21.73
CA PRO A 559 -26.59 -4.16 22.28
C PRO A 559 -26.47 -3.06 21.23
N GLU A 560 -26.52 -1.81 21.70
CA GLU A 560 -26.24 -0.65 20.85
C GLU A 560 -24.76 -0.66 20.43
N LEU A 561 -24.49 -0.26 19.17
CA LEU A 561 -23.11 -0.12 18.70
C LEU A 561 -22.50 1.16 19.25
N VAL A 562 -21.45 1.00 20.05
CA VAL A 562 -20.60 2.11 20.51
C VAL A 562 -19.42 2.26 19.54
N LEU A 563 -19.32 3.40 18.88
CA LEU A 563 -18.22 3.70 17.99
C LEU A 563 -16.99 4.15 18.78
N ALA A 564 -15.81 3.66 18.38
CA ALA A 564 -14.55 4.02 19.02
C ALA A 564 -14.25 5.51 18.95
N VAL A 565 -14.65 6.16 17.85
CA VAL A 565 -14.60 7.61 17.64
C VAL A 565 -15.82 8.04 16.81
N ALA A 566 -16.16 9.32 16.85
CA ALA A 566 -17.24 9.85 16.02
C ALA A 566 -16.85 9.80 14.52
N PRO A 567 -17.73 9.36 13.60
CA PRO A 567 -17.42 9.25 12.17
C PRO A 567 -16.87 10.52 11.53
N GLU A 568 -17.28 11.68 12.03
CA GLU A 568 -16.82 13.00 11.57
C GLU A 568 -15.32 13.21 11.78
N THR A 569 -14.71 12.51 12.75
CA THR A 569 -13.27 12.62 13.05
C THR A 569 -12.39 11.90 12.04
N VAL A 570 -12.94 10.92 11.32
CA VAL A 570 -12.23 10.14 10.30
C VAL A 570 -12.73 10.43 8.88
N ARG A 571 -13.88 11.11 8.74
CA ARG A 571 -14.48 11.47 7.44
C ARG A 571 -13.55 12.40 6.66
N LEU A 572 -13.35 12.10 5.38
CA LEU A 572 -12.53 12.94 4.51
C LEU A 572 -13.26 14.20 4.04
N THR A 573 -12.55 15.33 4.09
CA THR A 573 -12.83 16.47 3.20
C THR A 573 -12.21 16.17 1.83
N ASP A 574 -13.05 15.85 0.86
CA ASP A 574 -12.67 15.52 -0.52
C ASP A 574 -13.61 16.19 -1.53
N ALA A 575 -13.35 16.00 -2.83
CA ALA A 575 -14.13 16.60 -3.90
C ALA A 575 -15.63 16.18 -3.87
N HIS A 576 -15.95 15.00 -3.34
CA HIS A 576 -17.33 14.55 -3.14
C HIS A 576 -17.98 15.29 -1.97
N THR A 577 -17.28 15.45 -0.85
CA THR A 577 -17.72 16.22 0.32
C THR A 577 -17.99 17.69 -0.06
N GLU A 578 -17.01 18.38 -0.65
CA GLU A 578 -17.16 19.79 -1.04
C GLU A 578 -18.31 20.02 -2.03
N ARG A 579 -18.48 19.09 -2.98
CA ARG A 579 -19.53 19.22 -3.98
C ARG A 579 -20.91 18.90 -3.39
N ALA A 580 -21.00 17.93 -2.49
CA ALA A 580 -22.23 17.67 -1.75
C ALA A 580 -22.63 18.87 -0.89
N GLU A 581 -21.67 19.53 -0.23
CA GLU A 581 -21.88 20.79 0.47
C GLU A 581 -22.35 21.91 -0.46
N ARG A 582 -21.72 22.08 -1.64
CA ARG A 582 -22.19 23.01 -2.67
C ARG A 582 -23.64 22.74 -3.09
N VAL A 583 -24.01 21.47 -3.30
CA VAL A 583 -25.39 21.07 -3.68
C VAL A 583 -26.37 21.29 -2.53
N ARG A 584 -26.01 20.95 -1.29
CA ARG A 584 -26.82 21.20 -0.08
C ARG A 584 -27.00 22.70 0.14
N GLY A 585 -25.94 23.50 -0.06
CA GLY A 585 -25.96 24.97 0.00
C GLY A 585 -26.86 25.59 -1.06
N GLN A 586 -26.80 25.11 -2.31
CA GLN A 586 -27.70 25.55 -3.39
C GLN A 586 -29.17 25.19 -3.11
N ARG A 587 -29.45 24.00 -2.56
CA ARG A 587 -30.81 23.60 -2.15
C ARG A 587 -31.31 24.38 -0.92
N GLY A 588 -30.43 24.68 0.03
CA GLY A 588 -30.71 25.53 1.20
C GLY A 588 -30.99 26.98 0.82
N ALA A 589 -30.24 27.53 -0.13
CA ALA A 589 -30.47 28.86 -0.69
C ALA A 589 -31.82 28.95 -1.43
N ARG A 590 -32.20 27.91 -2.19
CA ARG A 590 -33.52 27.83 -2.83
C ARG A 590 -34.70 27.76 -1.84
N ARG A 591 -34.49 27.25 -0.62
CA ARG A 591 -35.50 27.25 0.46
C ARG A 591 -35.61 28.56 1.22
N ARG A 592 -34.62 29.46 1.12
CA ARG A 592 -34.57 30.76 1.82
C ARG A 592 -35.06 31.94 0.99
N VAL A 593 -35.79 31.72 -0.11
CA VAL A 593 -36.50 32.80 -0.79
C VAL A 593 -37.72 33.18 0.08
N PRO A 594 -37.82 34.43 0.59
CA PRO A 594 -38.98 34.85 1.37
C PRO A 594 -40.25 34.79 0.50
N ARG A 595 -41.37 34.32 1.09
CA ARG A 595 -42.70 34.51 0.49
C ARG A 595 -43.04 36.01 0.49
N GLU A 596 -42.56 36.74 -0.51
CA GLU A 596 -43.04 38.10 -0.78
C GLU A 596 -44.39 38.07 -1.50
N ARG A 597 -45.42 38.41 -0.72
CA ARG A 597 -46.70 39.04 -1.10
C ARG A 597 -47.09 39.01 -2.59
N CYS A 598 -47.81 37.97 -3.01
CA CYS A 598 -48.84 38.15 -4.03
C CYS A 598 -50.07 38.79 -3.37
N GLY A 599 -50.17 40.11 -3.51
CA GLY A 599 -51.28 40.92 -3.03
C GLY A 599 -52.63 40.46 -3.60
N ALA A 600 -53.61 40.49 -2.71
CA ALA A 600 -55.01 40.27 -2.99
C ALA A 600 -55.52 41.14 -4.16
N ARG A 601 -56.18 40.51 -5.13
CA ARG A 601 -57.38 41.08 -5.75
C ARG A 601 -58.54 40.17 -5.40
N ARG A 602 -59.45 40.66 -4.56
CA ARG A 602 -60.77 40.08 -4.31
C ARG A 602 -61.74 40.58 -5.38
N ALA A 603 -62.60 39.68 -5.86
CA ALA A 603 -64.01 39.93 -6.24
C ALA A 603 -64.73 38.56 -6.30
N PRO A 604 -66.05 38.46 -6.10
CA PRO A 604 -66.62 37.71 -4.97
C PRO A 604 -67.40 36.45 -5.35
N SER A 605 -67.72 35.68 -4.31
CA SER A 605 -68.63 34.53 -4.30
C SER A 605 -70.04 34.84 -4.82
N SER A 606 -70.61 33.95 -5.64
CA SER A 606 -71.98 33.44 -5.46
C SER A 606 -72.28 32.22 -6.36
N SER A 607 -73.18 31.41 -5.85
CA SER A 607 -73.63 30.06 -6.21
C SER A 607 -74.23 29.85 -7.60
N SER A 608 -74.06 28.65 -8.18
CA SER A 608 -75.14 27.65 -8.43
C SER A 608 -74.72 26.52 -9.40
N GLY A 609 -75.14 25.27 -9.12
CA GLY A 609 -75.51 24.29 -10.17
C GLY A 609 -74.66 23.03 -10.43
N ALA A 610 -74.74 22.02 -9.53
CA ALA A 610 -74.76 20.56 -9.80
C ALA A 610 -73.61 19.86 -10.62
N PRO A 611 -73.57 18.52 -10.79
CA PRO A 611 -72.67 17.63 -10.03
C PRO A 611 -71.55 16.94 -10.86
N ARG A 612 -70.63 16.30 -10.12
CA ARG A 612 -69.47 15.48 -10.55
C ARG A 612 -69.75 14.52 -11.73
N PRO A 613 -68.66 14.10 -12.41
CA PRO A 613 -68.35 12.67 -12.34
C PRO A 613 -66.92 12.40 -11.86
N ALA A 614 -66.80 11.21 -11.26
CA ALA A 614 -65.58 10.61 -10.75
C ALA A 614 -64.87 9.80 -11.83
N THR A 615 -63.54 9.84 -11.83
CA THR A 615 -62.65 8.82 -12.41
C THR A 615 -61.38 8.83 -11.56
N ARG A 616 -61.32 8.03 -10.49
CA ARG A 616 -60.77 6.67 -10.40
C ARG A 616 -59.37 6.51 -11.01
N CYS A 617 -58.47 6.10 -10.12
CA CYS A 617 -57.18 5.49 -10.37
C CYS A 617 -57.33 4.18 -11.15
N ASP A 618 -56.43 3.93 -12.09
CA ASP A 618 -55.95 2.62 -12.53
C ASP A 618 -54.46 2.83 -12.84
N GLY A 619 -53.50 2.10 -12.28
CA GLY A 619 -53.41 0.65 -12.21
C GLY A 619 -52.35 0.21 -13.22
N TRP A 620 -51.07 0.17 -12.79
CA TRP A 620 -49.99 -0.42 -13.58
C TRP A 620 -50.31 -1.88 -13.87
N ARG A 621 -50.55 -2.22 -15.14
CA ARG A 621 -50.57 -3.61 -15.64
C ARG A 621 -49.24 -3.95 -16.29
N ALA A 622 -48.66 -5.04 -15.81
CA ALA A 622 -47.65 -5.82 -16.51
C ALA A 622 -48.20 -6.31 -17.86
N SER A 623 -47.34 -6.34 -18.89
CA SER A 623 -47.57 -7.13 -20.09
C SER A 623 -46.32 -7.94 -20.40
N SER A 624 -46.48 -9.25 -20.25
CA SER A 624 -45.60 -10.32 -20.70
C SER A 624 -46.07 -10.81 -22.06
N SER A 625 -45.18 -10.88 -23.04
CA SER A 625 -45.13 -11.76 -24.24
C SER A 625 -44.28 -11.06 -25.29
N GLY A 626 -43.34 -11.68 -25.99
CA GLY A 626 -42.81 -13.04 -26.02
C GLY A 626 -41.85 -13.12 -27.21
N ALA A 627 -40.82 -13.95 -27.13
CA ALA A 627 -40.21 -14.65 -28.27
C ALA A 627 -39.13 -15.59 -27.74
N CYS A 628 -39.45 -16.88 -27.79
CA CYS A 628 -38.57 -18.01 -27.54
C CYS A 628 -38.26 -18.61 -28.92
N SER A 629 -36.98 -18.82 -29.23
CA SER A 629 -36.51 -19.70 -30.31
C SER A 629 -35.07 -20.09 -29.94
N GLU A 630 -34.88 -21.27 -29.34
CA GLU A 630 -34.32 -22.46 -30.00
C GLU A 630 -32.90 -22.25 -30.52
N LEU A 631 -31.92 -22.84 -29.83
CA LEU A 631 -30.80 -23.56 -30.44
C LEU A 631 -30.30 -24.59 -29.41
N GLY A 632 -30.53 -25.87 -29.72
CA GLY A 632 -29.88 -27.00 -29.08
C GLY A 632 -28.89 -27.65 -30.04
N GLN A 633 -27.73 -28.04 -29.52
CA GLN A 633 -27.19 -29.41 -29.48
C GLN A 633 -25.97 -29.43 -28.58
#